data_AF-A0A484X6G5-F1
#
_entry.id   AF-A0A484X6G5-F1
#
_cell.length_a   1.000
_cell.length_b   1.000
_cell.length_c   1.000
_cell.angle_alpha   90.00
_cell.angle_beta   90.00
_cell.angle_gamma   90.00
#
_symmetry.space_group_name_H-M   'P 1'
#
loop_
_entity.id
_entity.type
_entity.pdbx_description
1 polymer ?
#
loop_
_entity_poly.entity_id
_entity_poly.type
_entity_poly.pdbx_seq_one_letter_code
_entity_poly.pdbx_strand_id
1 'polypeptide(L)'
;MEYRSLTLDDFLSRFQLLRPQINRETLNHRQAAVLIPIVRRPQPGLLLTQRSIHLRKHAGQVAFPGGAVDDTDASVIAAALREAEEEVAIPPSAVEVIGVLPPVDSVTGYQVTPVVGIIPPDLPYRASEDEVSAVFEMPLAQALHLGSLSSFRYLPPWRFTSGMAVLVRTVFCMGNDRRHNS
;
A
#
# COMPACT_ATOMS: atom_id res chain seq x y z
N MET A 1 11.88 -15.76 16.28
CA MET A 1 12.53 -14.51 15.83
C MET A 1 11.78 -13.36 16.48
N GLU A 2 12.36 -12.75 17.51
CA GLU A 2 11.83 -11.53 18.12
C GLU A 2 12.00 -10.38 17.14
N TYR A 3 10.91 -9.96 16.50
CA TYR A 3 10.89 -8.67 15.84
C TYR A 3 10.97 -7.61 16.93
N ARG A 4 12.05 -6.81 16.96
CA ARG A 4 12.06 -5.55 17.73
C ARG A 4 10.74 -4.83 17.46
N SER A 5 10.02 -4.44 18.51
CA SER A 5 8.74 -3.75 18.38
C SER A 5 8.95 -2.44 17.64
N LEU A 6 8.62 -2.42 16.35
CA LEU A 6 8.60 -1.19 15.56
C LEU A 6 7.44 -0.34 16.08
N THR A 7 7.72 0.91 16.47
CA THR A 7 6.66 1.88 16.80
C THR A 7 6.26 2.69 15.56
N LEU A 8 5.13 3.38 15.64
CA LEU A 8 4.73 4.32 14.60
C LEU A 8 5.76 5.45 14.43
N ASP A 9 6.32 5.97 15.52
CA ASP A 9 7.32 7.04 15.48
C ASP A 9 8.63 6.58 14.83
N ASP A 10 9.05 5.33 15.06
CA ASP A 10 10.18 4.72 14.35
C ASP A 10 9.95 4.70 12.84
N PHE A 11 8.73 4.32 12.43
CA PHE A 11 8.35 4.30 11.02
C PHE A 11 8.35 5.73 10.43
N LEU A 12 7.72 6.70 11.09
CA LEU A 12 7.63 8.07 10.59
C LEU A 12 9.00 8.72 10.45
N SER A 13 9.87 8.52 11.43
CA SER A 13 11.25 9.02 11.40
C SER A 13 11.99 8.44 10.19
N ARG A 14 11.88 7.13 9.95
CA ARG A 14 12.50 6.49 8.77
C ARG A 14 11.88 6.98 7.47
N PHE A 15 10.56 7.10 7.41
CA PHE A 15 9.83 7.53 6.22
C PHE A 15 10.25 8.95 5.78
N GLN A 16 10.45 9.85 6.73
CA GLN A 16 10.92 11.21 6.46
C GLN A 16 12.38 11.22 5.99
N LEU A 17 13.25 10.43 6.60
CA LEU A 17 14.68 10.39 6.29
C LEU A 17 15.02 9.65 4.98
N LEU A 18 14.20 8.69 4.59
CA LEU A 18 14.51 7.73 3.52
C LEU A 18 13.51 7.79 2.37
N ARG A 19 12.81 8.92 2.17
CA ARG A 19 11.86 9.10 1.06
C ARG A 19 12.44 8.54 -0.24
N PRO A 20 11.87 7.46 -0.81
CA PRO A 20 12.43 6.82 -1.98
C PRO A 20 12.35 7.81 -3.13
N GLN A 21 13.48 8.05 -3.77
CA GLN A 21 13.52 8.72 -5.05
C GLN A 21 13.46 7.63 -6.11
N ILE A 22 12.29 7.44 -6.73
CA ILE A 22 12.22 6.54 -7.89
C ILE A 22 12.68 7.35 -9.09
N ASN A 23 13.89 7.03 -9.54
CA ASN A 23 14.53 7.68 -10.67
C ASN A 23 14.24 6.92 -11.98
N ARG A 24 12.97 6.49 -12.15
CA ARG A 24 12.54 5.69 -13.30
C ARG A 24 11.40 6.42 -14.00
N GLU A 25 11.59 6.71 -15.28
CA GLU A 25 10.51 7.21 -16.12
C GLU A 25 9.40 6.16 -16.16
N THR A 26 8.20 6.57 -15.80
CA THR A 26 6.99 5.75 -15.96
C THR A 26 6.54 5.81 -17.41
N LEU A 27 6.30 4.64 -17.99
CA LEU A 27 5.93 4.49 -19.39
C LEU A 27 4.41 4.42 -19.58
N ASN A 28 3.67 4.13 -18.52
CA ASN A 28 2.21 4.04 -18.59
C ASN A 28 1.55 5.43 -18.53
N HIS A 29 0.46 5.60 -19.27
CA HIS A 29 -0.28 6.86 -19.34
C HIS A 29 -1.57 6.88 -18.50
N ARG A 30 -2.09 5.71 -18.12
CA ARG A 30 -3.33 5.62 -17.32
C ARG A 30 -2.98 5.79 -15.85
N GLN A 31 -3.53 6.81 -15.21
CA GLN A 31 -3.22 7.07 -13.80
C GLN A 31 -4.12 6.25 -12.87
N ALA A 32 -3.51 5.75 -11.80
CA ALA A 32 -4.19 5.12 -10.69
C ALA A 32 -3.56 5.61 -9.39
N ALA A 33 -4.33 5.58 -8.31
CA ALA A 33 -3.84 5.93 -6.98
C ALA A 33 -4.28 4.88 -5.96
N VAL A 34 -3.39 4.57 -5.02
CA VAL A 34 -3.67 3.63 -3.94
C VAL A 34 -3.36 4.28 -2.60
N LEU A 35 -4.21 4.05 -1.61
CA LEU A 35 -3.95 4.41 -0.23
C LEU A 35 -3.13 3.29 0.42
N ILE A 36 -2.06 3.66 1.12
CA ILE A 36 -1.29 2.78 2.00
C ILE A 36 -1.65 3.17 3.44
N PRO A 37 -2.72 2.55 3.98
CA PRO A 37 -3.23 2.84 5.32
C PRO A 37 -2.37 2.16 6.40
N ILE A 38 -1.75 2.98 7.25
CA ILE A 38 -1.04 2.53 8.45
C ILE A 38 -1.96 2.72 9.65
N VAL A 39 -2.29 1.63 10.33
CA VAL A 39 -3.17 1.64 11.50
C VAL A 39 -2.37 2.07 12.73
N ARG A 40 -2.80 3.16 13.37
CA ARG A 40 -2.17 3.69 14.59
C ARG A 40 -2.44 2.75 15.78
N ARG A 41 -1.42 1.97 16.15
CA ARG A 41 -1.42 1.06 17.31
C ARG A 41 -0.04 1.03 17.95
N PRO A 42 0.11 0.52 19.21
CA PRO A 42 1.43 0.30 19.81
C PRO A 42 2.36 -0.54 18.94
N GLN A 43 1.80 -1.55 18.27
CA GLN A 43 2.43 -2.22 17.13
C GLN A 43 1.63 -1.83 15.87
N PRO A 44 2.14 -0.94 15.02
CA PRO A 44 1.39 -0.41 13.90
C PRO A 44 1.05 -1.51 12.90
N GLY A 45 -0.16 -1.43 12.35
CA GLY A 45 -0.66 -2.32 11.31
C GLY A 45 -0.59 -1.70 9.93
N LEU A 46 -0.65 -2.55 8.92
CA LEU A 46 -0.84 -2.20 7.51
C LEU A 46 -2.15 -2.82 7.06
N LEU A 47 -3.13 -1.98 6.70
CA LEU A 47 -4.41 -2.48 6.22
C LEU A 47 -4.32 -2.83 4.74
N LEU A 48 -4.87 -3.97 4.38
CA LEU A 48 -4.83 -4.56 3.04
C LEU A 48 -6.21 -5.12 2.70
N THR A 49 -6.51 -5.16 1.40
CA THR A 49 -7.72 -5.76 0.86
C THR A 49 -7.39 -7.04 0.11
N GLN A 50 -8.34 -7.97 0.08
CA GLN A 50 -8.33 -9.09 -0.85
C GLN A 50 -9.43 -8.86 -1.88
N ARG A 51 -9.04 -8.79 -3.16
CA ARG A 51 -10.02 -8.63 -4.25
C ARG A 51 -10.93 -9.85 -4.34
N SER A 52 -12.21 -9.61 -4.58
CA SER A 52 -13.22 -10.65 -4.73
C SER A 52 -12.81 -11.71 -5.74
N ILE A 53 -13.04 -12.98 -5.42
CA ILE A 53 -12.73 -14.12 -6.30
C ILE A 53 -13.58 -14.10 -7.57
N HIS A 54 -14.70 -13.36 -7.56
CA HIS A 54 -15.65 -13.27 -8.66
C HIS A 54 -15.24 -12.26 -9.74
N LEU A 55 -14.19 -11.46 -9.49
CA LEU A 55 -13.70 -10.49 -10.45
C LEU A 55 -12.94 -11.16 -11.60
N ARG A 56 -13.26 -10.75 -12.84
CA ARG A 56 -12.62 -11.27 -14.08
C ARG A 56 -11.11 -11.03 -14.14
N LYS A 57 -10.60 -10.05 -13.39
CA LYS A 57 -9.16 -9.71 -13.30
C LYS A 57 -8.77 -9.67 -11.82
N HIS A 58 -7.58 -10.18 -11.50
CA HIS A 58 -6.95 -10.06 -10.17
C HIS A 58 -7.70 -10.73 -9.00
N ALA A 59 -8.57 -11.71 -9.29
CA ALA A 59 -9.31 -12.47 -8.29
C ALA A 59 -8.42 -13.02 -7.15
N GLY A 60 -8.82 -12.76 -5.90
CA GLY A 60 -8.18 -13.27 -4.69
C GLY A 60 -6.82 -12.66 -4.37
N GLN A 61 -6.37 -11.65 -5.12
CA GLN A 61 -5.08 -11.00 -4.90
C GLN A 61 -5.16 -9.99 -3.75
N VAL A 62 -4.09 -9.94 -2.96
CA VAL A 62 -3.93 -8.92 -1.92
C VAL A 62 -3.52 -7.61 -2.56
N ALA A 63 -4.22 -6.53 -2.23
CA ALA A 63 -4.00 -5.19 -2.75
C ALA A 63 -4.07 -4.14 -1.64
N PHE A 64 -3.61 -2.93 -1.95
CA PHE A 64 -4.01 -1.74 -1.23
C PHE A 64 -5.33 -1.23 -1.78
N PRO A 65 -6.16 -0.56 -0.95
CA PRO A 65 -7.35 0.09 -1.47
C PRO A 65 -6.98 1.18 -2.47
N GLY A 66 -7.69 1.23 -3.59
CA GLY A 66 -7.37 2.18 -4.66
C GLY A 66 -7.78 1.74 -6.05
N GLY A 67 -7.76 2.69 -6.97
CA GLY A 67 -8.32 2.52 -8.31
C GLY A 67 -7.77 3.54 -9.31
N ALA A 68 -8.47 3.66 -10.43
CA ALA A 68 -8.13 4.62 -11.47
C ALA A 68 -8.40 6.05 -10.97
N VAL A 69 -7.58 7.00 -11.43
CA VAL A 69 -7.87 8.43 -11.22
C VAL A 69 -8.97 8.84 -12.19
N ASP A 70 -10.04 9.45 -11.68
CA ASP A 70 -11.14 10.03 -12.46
C ASP A 70 -10.83 11.48 -12.83
N ASP A 71 -11.39 11.98 -13.93
CA ASP A 71 -11.27 13.38 -14.35
C ASP A 71 -11.88 14.36 -13.32
N THR A 72 -12.77 13.87 -12.46
CA THR A 72 -13.40 14.62 -11.36
C THR A 72 -12.55 14.64 -10.08
N ASP A 73 -11.52 13.80 -9.98
CA ASP A 73 -10.65 13.77 -8.80
C ASP A 73 -9.77 15.01 -8.76
N ALA A 74 -9.85 15.78 -7.67
CA ALA A 74 -9.07 17.02 -7.53
C ALA A 74 -7.55 16.80 -7.46
N SER A 75 -7.13 15.56 -7.15
CA SER A 75 -5.73 15.13 -7.10
C SER A 75 -5.63 13.61 -7.00
N VAL A 76 -4.42 13.05 -7.18
CA VAL A 76 -4.12 11.64 -6.89
C VAL A 76 -4.40 11.25 -5.42
N ILE A 77 -4.29 12.20 -4.49
CA ILE A 77 -4.67 11.98 -3.08
C ILE A 77 -6.18 11.83 -2.97
N ALA A 78 -6.95 12.71 -3.62
CA ALA A 78 -8.40 12.64 -3.62
C ALA A 78 -8.88 11.29 -4.20
N ALA A 79 -8.30 10.85 -5.30
CA ALA A 79 -8.59 9.55 -5.90
C ALA A 79 -8.34 8.39 -4.92
N ALA A 80 -7.16 8.33 -4.30
CA ALA A 80 -6.82 7.28 -3.34
C ALA A 80 -7.78 7.25 -2.12
N LEU A 81 -8.20 8.42 -1.64
CA LEU A 81 -9.12 8.52 -0.51
C LEU A 81 -10.56 8.16 -0.88
N ARG A 82 -11.03 8.59 -2.06
CA ARG A 82 -12.35 8.22 -2.60
C ARG A 82 -12.45 6.71 -2.76
N GLU A 83 -11.47 6.08 -3.40
CA GLU A 83 -11.44 4.63 -3.60
C GLU A 83 -11.37 3.87 -2.27
N ALA A 84 -10.61 4.35 -1.28
CA ALA A 84 -10.58 3.74 0.05
C ALA A 84 -11.91 3.88 0.81
N GLU A 85 -12.65 4.97 0.60
CA GLU A 85 -14.00 5.12 1.12
C GLU A 85 -14.97 4.15 0.44
N GLU A 86 -14.92 4.03 -0.89
CA GLU A 86 -15.78 3.13 -1.67
C GLU A 86 -15.51 1.65 -1.39
N GLU A 87 -14.25 1.23 -1.34
CA GLU A 87 -13.88 -0.19 -1.23
C GLU A 87 -13.97 -0.72 0.21
N VAL A 88 -13.62 0.10 1.21
CA VAL A 88 -13.46 -0.35 2.60
C VAL A 88 -14.10 0.57 3.66
N ALA A 89 -14.83 1.60 3.25
CA ALA A 89 -15.50 2.57 4.12
C ALA A 89 -14.56 3.34 5.05
N ILE A 90 -13.33 3.64 4.59
CA ILE A 90 -12.42 4.53 5.32
C ILE A 90 -12.79 5.98 4.97
N PRO A 91 -13.30 6.79 5.92
CA PRO A 91 -13.64 8.17 5.62
C PRO A 91 -12.38 8.99 5.31
N PRO A 92 -12.36 9.84 4.28
CA PRO A 92 -11.21 10.68 3.97
C PRO A 92 -10.74 11.54 5.16
N SER A 93 -11.68 12.00 5.99
CA SER A 93 -11.39 12.79 7.19
C SER A 93 -10.69 12.00 8.31
N ALA A 94 -10.71 10.68 8.27
CA ALA A 94 -10.02 9.80 9.22
C ALA A 94 -8.56 9.52 8.81
N VAL A 95 -8.14 9.97 7.63
CA VAL A 95 -6.80 9.70 7.09
C VAL A 95 -5.90 10.91 7.29
N GLU A 96 -4.85 10.76 8.08
CA GLU A 96 -3.74 11.70 8.17
C GLU A 96 -2.73 11.36 7.06
N VAL A 97 -2.77 12.08 5.93
CA VAL A 97 -1.84 11.87 4.82
C VAL A 97 -0.44 12.38 5.18
N ILE A 98 0.55 11.48 5.17
CA ILE A 98 1.94 11.78 5.58
C ILE A 98 2.91 11.88 4.41
N GLY A 99 2.52 11.43 3.22
CA GLY A 99 3.31 11.62 2.02
C GLY A 99 2.76 10.89 0.80
N VAL A 100 3.19 11.34 -0.38
CA VAL A 100 2.97 10.68 -1.66
C VAL A 100 4.31 10.12 -2.13
N LEU A 101 4.32 8.85 -2.51
CA LEU A 101 5.50 8.19 -3.04
C LEU A 101 5.55 8.32 -4.56
N PRO A 102 6.74 8.19 -5.17
CA PRO A 102 6.83 8.23 -6.61
C PRO A 102 6.02 7.10 -7.27
N PRO A 103 5.44 7.36 -8.46
CA PRO A 103 4.61 6.40 -9.15
C PRO A 103 5.38 5.17 -9.63
N VAL A 104 4.66 4.05 -9.75
CA VAL A 104 5.17 2.77 -10.23
C VAL A 104 4.29 2.23 -11.34
N ASP A 105 4.90 1.78 -12.43
CA ASP A 105 4.16 1.11 -13.50
C ASP A 105 3.67 -0.29 -13.07
N SER A 106 2.37 -0.51 -13.24
CA SER A 106 1.76 -1.82 -13.12
C SER A 106 1.87 -2.60 -14.43
N VAL A 107 1.87 -3.93 -14.32
CA VAL A 107 1.77 -4.84 -15.47
C VAL A 107 0.42 -4.75 -16.20
N THR A 108 -0.54 -4.02 -15.63
CA THR A 108 -1.88 -3.82 -16.20
C THR A 108 -2.00 -2.53 -17.00
N GLY A 109 -0.90 -1.79 -17.18
CA GLY A 109 -0.84 -0.56 -17.97
C GLY A 109 -1.21 0.71 -17.21
N TYR A 110 -1.20 0.66 -15.86
CA TYR A 110 -1.43 1.83 -15.02
C TYR A 110 -0.11 2.36 -14.45
N GLN A 111 -0.03 3.68 -14.31
CA GLN A 111 0.94 4.38 -13.47
C GLN A 111 0.29 4.56 -12.10
N VAL A 112 0.71 3.75 -11.12
CA VAL A 112 0.11 3.71 -9.78
C VAL A 112 0.86 4.62 -8.83
N THR A 113 0.19 5.62 -8.29
CA THR A 113 0.74 6.58 -7.32
C THR A 113 0.36 6.17 -5.89
N PRO A 114 1.32 5.80 -5.02
CA PRO A 114 1.02 5.42 -3.65
C PRO A 114 0.92 6.64 -2.73
N VAL A 115 -0.19 6.73 -1.99
CA VAL A 115 -0.46 7.76 -0.99
C VAL A 115 -0.39 7.12 0.38
N VAL A 116 0.51 7.56 1.24
CA VAL A 116 0.70 6.99 2.59
C VAL A 116 -0.11 7.81 3.59
N GLY A 117 -0.94 7.13 4.36
CA GLY A 117 -1.79 7.76 5.37
C GLY A 117 -1.84 6.97 6.67
N ILE A 118 -1.99 7.67 7.79
CA ILE A 118 -2.24 7.08 9.10
C ILE A 118 -3.74 7.10 9.36
N ILE A 119 -4.28 5.99 9.85
CA ILE A 119 -5.68 5.88 10.26
C ILE A 119 -5.80 5.52 11.74
N PRO A 120 -6.87 5.95 12.44
CA PRO A 120 -7.10 5.56 13.82
C PRO A 120 -7.29 4.05 13.96
N PRO A 121 -7.00 3.48 15.13
CA PRO A 121 -7.35 2.11 15.41
C PRO A 121 -8.88 1.95 15.39
N ASP A 122 -9.33 0.74 15.03
CA ASP A 122 -10.71 0.29 15.24
C ASP A 122 -11.78 1.00 14.39
N LEU A 123 -11.41 1.51 13.21
CA LEU A 123 -12.40 1.91 12.21
C LEU A 123 -13.28 0.71 11.80
N PRO A 124 -14.60 0.91 11.70
CA PRO A 124 -15.50 -0.14 11.23
C PRO A 124 -15.41 -0.30 9.72
N TYR A 125 -14.45 -1.10 9.25
CA TYR A 125 -14.28 -1.39 7.82
C TYR A 125 -15.49 -2.12 7.27
N ARG A 126 -15.94 -1.72 6.08
CA ARG A 126 -16.97 -2.44 5.33
C ARG A 126 -16.45 -2.67 3.93
N ALA A 127 -16.17 -3.93 3.63
CA ALA A 127 -15.81 -4.34 2.29
C ALA A 127 -17.00 -4.12 1.34
N SER A 128 -16.76 -3.49 0.20
CA SER A 128 -17.70 -3.54 -0.92
C SER A 128 -17.80 -4.98 -1.42
N GLU A 129 -18.97 -5.60 -1.29
CA GLU A 129 -19.18 -7.05 -1.57
C GLU A 129 -18.81 -7.43 -3.02
N ASP A 130 -18.94 -6.50 -3.96
CA ASP A 130 -18.66 -6.72 -5.38
C ASP A 130 -17.15 -6.72 -5.69
N GLU A 131 -16.34 -6.03 -4.89
CA GLU A 131 -14.94 -5.76 -5.21
C GLU A 131 -13.95 -6.37 -4.21
N VAL A 132 -14.33 -6.48 -2.93
CA VAL A 132 -13.46 -6.88 -1.83
C VAL A 132 -14.07 -8.06 -1.08
N SER A 133 -13.38 -9.20 -1.09
CA SER A 133 -13.81 -10.39 -0.33
C SER A 133 -13.36 -10.36 1.13
N ALA A 134 -12.30 -9.60 1.45
CA ALA A 134 -11.79 -9.49 2.82
C ALA A 134 -10.98 -8.21 3.01
N VAL A 135 -11.02 -7.68 4.23
CA VAL A 135 -10.13 -6.62 4.71
C VAL A 135 -9.37 -7.19 5.91
N PHE A 136 -8.05 -6.99 5.95
CA PHE A 136 -7.23 -7.50 7.04
C PHE A 136 -6.05 -6.59 7.34
N GLU A 137 -5.51 -6.75 8.55
CA GLU A 137 -4.36 -5.99 9.06
C GLU A 137 -3.13 -6.91 9.14
N MET A 138 -2.02 -6.47 8.57
CA MET A 138 -0.70 -7.12 8.72
C MET A 138 0.17 -6.28 9.64
N PRO A 139 0.94 -6.86 10.58
CA PRO A 139 1.92 -6.09 11.33
C PRO A 139 2.90 -5.34 10.40
N LEU A 140 3.05 -4.03 10.59
CA LEU A 140 3.91 -3.19 9.72
C LEU A 140 5.37 -3.66 9.73
N ALA A 141 5.85 -4.13 10.90
CA ALA A 141 7.18 -4.73 11.03
C ALA A 141 7.36 -5.96 10.12
N GLN A 142 6.30 -6.74 9.95
CA GLN A 142 6.30 -7.86 9.01
C GLN A 142 6.39 -7.31 7.58
N ALA A 143 5.52 -6.39 7.16
CA ALA A 143 5.58 -5.80 5.81
C ALA A 143 6.98 -5.24 5.44
N LEU A 144 7.66 -4.56 6.39
CA LEU A 144 9.04 -4.08 6.26
C LEU A 144 10.06 -5.19 6.06
N HIS A 145 9.98 -6.24 6.85
CA HIS A 145 10.87 -7.39 6.68
C HIS A 145 10.69 -8.06 5.32
N LEU A 146 9.44 -8.24 4.92
CA LEU A 146 9.07 -8.89 3.67
C LEU A 146 9.53 -8.11 2.44
N GLY A 147 9.45 -6.78 2.49
CA GLY A 147 10.03 -5.91 1.47
C GLY A 147 11.52 -6.22 1.27
N SER A 148 12.28 -6.34 2.37
CA SER A 148 13.73 -6.59 2.33
C SER A 148 14.12 -7.96 1.74
N LEU A 149 13.19 -8.90 1.56
CA LEU A 149 13.48 -10.22 1.03
C LEU A 149 13.54 -10.22 -0.50
N SER A 150 14.55 -10.89 -1.06
CA SER A 150 14.77 -11.03 -2.50
C SER A 150 13.64 -11.79 -3.23
N SER A 151 12.92 -12.68 -2.54
CA SER A 151 11.77 -13.44 -3.06
C SER A 151 10.68 -13.61 -2.00
N PHE A 152 9.63 -12.79 -2.06
CA PHE A 152 8.53 -12.80 -1.08
C PHE A 152 7.12 -12.95 -1.71
N ARG A 153 7.02 -13.29 -3.00
CA ARG A 153 5.70 -13.36 -3.69
C ARG A 153 4.68 -14.32 -3.04
N TYR A 154 5.14 -15.24 -2.20
CA TYR A 154 4.30 -16.18 -1.48
C TYR A 154 4.84 -16.43 -0.07
N LEU A 155 4.20 -15.84 0.96
CA LEU A 155 4.27 -16.37 2.32
C LEU A 155 2.86 -16.50 2.86
N PRO A 156 2.38 -17.73 3.09
CA PRO A 156 1.06 -17.97 3.66
C PRO A 156 0.85 -17.15 4.96
N PRO A 157 -0.31 -16.50 5.15
CA PRO A 157 -1.49 -16.52 4.29
C PRO A 157 -1.47 -15.53 3.09
N TRP A 158 -0.39 -14.79 2.89
CA TRP A 158 -0.29 -13.66 1.96
C TRP A 158 0.16 -14.07 0.54
N ARG A 159 -0.64 -13.71 -0.48
CA ARG A 159 -0.31 -13.89 -1.90
C ARG A 159 -0.26 -12.53 -2.60
N PHE A 160 0.95 -12.04 -2.85
CA PHE A 160 1.17 -10.76 -3.51
C PHE A 160 1.40 -10.93 -5.01
N THR A 161 0.83 -10.04 -5.82
CA THR A 161 1.22 -9.92 -7.22
C THR A 161 2.61 -9.34 -7.40
N SER A 162 3.17 -9.46 -8.60
CA SER A 162 4.41 -8.80 -8.99
C SER A 162 4.35 -7.28 -8.75
N GLY A 163 3.22 -6.63 -9.07
CA GLY A 163 3.03 -5.19 -8.86
C GLY A 163 2.96 -4.82 -7.38
N MET A 164 2.24 -5.59 -6.57
CA MET A 164 2.16 -5.37 -5.13
C MET A 164 3.48 -5.64 -4.42
N ALA A 165 4.25 -6.64 -4.86
CA ALA A 165 5.59 -6.86 -4.34
C ALA A 165 6.53 -5.68 -4.64
N VAL A 166 6.40 -5.03 -5.80
CA VAL A 166 7.14 -3.80 -6.12
C VAL A 166 6.66 -2.67 -5.23
N LEU A 167 5.35 -2.47 -5.06
CA LEU A 167 4.81 -1.37 -4.28
C LEU A 167 5.13 -1.52 -2.78
N VAL A 168 4.98 -2.73 -2.23
CA VAL A 168 5.47 -3.09 -0.88
C VAL A 168 6.98 -2.84 -0.78
N ARG A 169 7.79 -3.23 -1.76
CA ARG A 169 9.23 -2.90 -1.75
C ARG A 169 9.51 -1.40 -1.82
N THR A 170 8.83 -0.65 -2.68
CA THR A 170 9.02 0.80 -2.81
C THR A 170 8.75 1.50 -1.49
N VAL A 171 7.71 1.08 -0.78
CA VAL A 171 7.27 1.68 0.47
C VAL A 171 8.14 1.21 1.64
N PHE A 172 8.56 -0.06 1.63
CA PHE A 172 9.07 -0.74 2.81
C PHE A 172 10.54 -1.21 2.70
N CYS A 173 11.20 -1.05 1.55
CA CYS A 173 12.67 -1.14 1.39
C CYS A 173 13.37 0.22 1.48
N MET A 174 12.77 1.18 2.19
CA MET A 174 13.46 2.41 2.56
C MET A 174 14.74 2.06 3.35
N GLY A 175 15.90 2.17 2.69
CA GLY A 175 17.21 2.15 3.35
C GLY A 175 18.14 0.95 3.12
N ASN A 176 17.79 -0.04 2.28
CA ASN A 176 18.69 -1.19 2.04
C ASN A 176 19.39 -1.20 0.67
N ASP A 177 19.28 -0.13 -0.11
CA ASP A 177 19.94 -0.02 -1.42
C ASP A 177 21.41 0.44 -1.32
N ARG A 178 22.14 -0.16 -0.37
CA ARG A 178 23.60 -0.12 -0.31
C ARG A 178 24.11 -1.52 0.00
N ARG A 179 24.04 -2.39 -1.01
CA ARG A 179 25.02 -3.45 -1.32
C ARG A 179 24.42 -4.36 -2.39
N HIS A 180 24.90 -4.23 -3.63
CA HIS A 180 25.40 -5.32 -4.49
C HIS A 180 25.77 -4.69 -5.85
N ASN A 181 26.91 -4.00 -5.87
CA ASN A 181 27.74 -3.96 -7.09
C ASN A 181 29.20 -3.94 -6.62
N SER A 182 29.77 -5.14 -6.51
CA SER A 182 31.20 -5.42 -6.45
C SER A 182 31.43 -6.71 -7.22
#